data_AF-A0A0A2SU62-F1
#
_entry.id   AF-A0A0A2SU62-F1
#
_cell.length_a   1.000
_cell.length_b   1.000
_cell.length_c   1.000
_cell.angle_alpha   90.00
_cell.angle_beta   90.00
_cell.angle_gamma   90.00
#
_symmetry.space_group_name_H-M   'P 1'
#
loop_
_entity.id
_entity.type
_entity.pdbx_description
1 polymer ?
#
loop_
_entity_poly.entity_id
_entity_poly.type
_entity_poly.pdbx_seq_one_letter_code
_entity_poly.pdbx_strand_id
1 'polypeptide(L)'
;MTIFLLVLKKLIKEKLSALSGSLDSKSKSLIHNRELSKDQKGVIDTLEEKITRFDGTNNDHDDLQKIIKKLEKARVSIQSLRESYSEPRDEGETISCLNNLRNHSTGFFDKLASFKFKLLDKSYSETPEYIVYYHAAVYLGDEIFTPKPGIDISIRNQKEDQVAKRLQSLSELIKSNYNLEEQRERALQVLSDLAADNKKIIKKDESSLPSFSLFWGASIVAPAELFSAREGRFGDEFNMANRRIKAMTEKQFKPSVIQQVEKKPELKQEGIKKSDQEHDEDEENSSQPAHTM
;
A
#
# COMPACT_ATOMS: atom_id res chain seq x y z
N MET A 1 -10.10 -3.41 -1.09
CA MET A 1 -9.15 -2.85 -0.10
C MET A 1 -7.86 -2.49 -0.81
N THR A 2 -7.31 -1.33 -0.49
CA THR A 2 -6.06 -0.81 -1.05
C THR A 2 -4.85 -1.47 -0.44
N ILE A 3 -3.71 -1.37 -1.14
CA ILE A 3 -2.41 -1.81 -0.63
C ILE A 3 -2.07 -1.08 0.67
N PHE A 4 -2.25 0.24 0.71
CA PHE A 4 -2.01 1.05 1.91
C PHE A 4 -2.76 0.51 3.12
N LEU A 5 -4.08 0.29 3.00
CA LEU A 5 -4.87 -0.15 4.14
C LEU A 5 -4.50 -1.59 4.56
N LEU A 6 -4.22 -2.48 3.61
CA LEU A 6 -3.71 -3.82 3.90
C LEU A 6 -2.44 -3.78 4.76
N VAL A 7 -1.46 -2.97 4.33
CA VAL A 7 -0.17 -2.84 5.02
C VAL A 7 -0.32 -2.12 6.35
N LEU A 8 -1.09 -1.02 6.41
CA LEU A 8 -1.34 -0.28 7.63
C LEU A 8 -1.96 -1.18 8.71
N LYS A 9 -2.97 -1.98 8.34
CA LYS A 9 -3.60 -2.94 9.26
C LYS A 9 -2.59 -3.99 9.76
N LYS A 10 -1.73 -4.52 8.89
CA LYS A 10 -0.65 -5.45 9.27
C LYS A 10 0.27 -4.82 10.32
N LEU A 11 0.79 -3.63 10.03
CA LEU A 11 1.78 -2.95 10.89
C LEU A 11 1.19 -2.55 12.25
N ILE A 12 -0.05 -2.05 12.27
CA ILE A 12 -0.75 -1.74 13.52
C ILE A 12 -0.96 -3.01 14.33
N LYS A 13 -1.46 -4.08 13.68
CA LYS A 13 -1.73 -5.35 14.34
C LYS A 13 -0.48 -5.90 15.03
N GLU A 14 0.66 -5.92 14.35
CA GLU A 14 1.92 -6.42 14.94
C GLU A 14 2.31 -5.70 16.23
N LYS A 15 2.11 -4.37 16.31
CA LYS A 15 2.37 -3.59 17.52
C LYS A 15 1.33 -3.85 18.62
N LEU A 16 0.05 -3.94 18.26
CA LEU A 16 -1.01 -4.23 19.22
C LEU A 16 -0.87 -5.64 19.81
N SER A 17 -0.55 -6.64 18.99
CA SER A 17 -0.33 -8.02 19.45
C SER A 17 0.88 -8.12 20.39
N ALA A 18 1.98 -7.43 20.07
CA ALA A 18 3.14 -7.37 20.97
C ALA A 18 2.81 -6.70 22.31
N LEU A 19 2.06 -5.59 22.28
CA LEU A 19 1.60 -4.90 23.49
C LEU A 19 0.62 -5.76 24.30
N SER A 20 -0.32 -6.45 23.65
CA SER A 20 -1.25 -7.38 24.30
C SER A 20 -0.50 -8.50 25.02
N GLY A 21 0.53 -9.08 24.38
CA GLY A 21 1.40 -10.07 25.01
C GLY A 21 2.18 -9.51 26.21
N SER A 22 2.69 -8.29 26.12
CA SER A 22 3.35 -7.59 27.23
C SER A 22 2.38 -7.38 28.41
N LEU A 23 1.16 -6.91 28.15
CA LEU A 23 0.12 -6.70 29.16
C LEU A 23 -0.35 -8.01 29.79
N ASP A 24 -0.47 -9.09 29.01
CA ASP A 24 -0.77 -10.44 29.53
C ASP A 24 0.31 -10.90 30.51
N SER A 25 1.58 -10.72 30.16
CA SER A 25 2.70 -11.02 31.06
C SER A 25 2.66 -10.18 32.34
N LYS A 26 2.42 -8.87 32.22
CA LYS A 26 2.33 -7.95 33.37
C LYS A 26 1.13 -8.26 34.28
N SER A 27 0.01 -8.71 33.72
CA SER A 27 -1.16 -9.14 34.51
C SER A 27 -0.89 -10.35 35.42
N LYS A 28 0.17 -11.11 35.13
CA LYS A 28 0.63 -12.27 35.90
C LYS A 28 1.80 -11.94 36.84
N SER A 29 2.34 -10.72 36.76
CA SER A 29 3.50 -10.28 37.51
C SER A 29 3.12 -9.69 38.88
N LEU A 30 3.95 -9.88 39.91
CA LEU A 30 3.73 -9.31 41.24
C LEU A 30 4.22 -7.87 41.40
N ILE A 31 5.07 -7.40 40.48
CA ILE A 31 5.67 -6.05 40.53
C ILE A 31 4.88 -5.01 39.71
N HIS A 32 3.81 -5.43 39.02
CA HIS A 32 2.97 -4.57 38.19
C HIS A 32 1.53 -4.55 38.73
N ASN A 33 0.78 -3.49 38.40
CA ASN A 33 -0.67 -3.45 38.65
C ASN A 33 -1.37 -4.46 37.73
N ARG A 34 -1.74 -5.62 38.30
CA ARG A 34 -2.27 -6.77 37.56
C ARG A 34 -3.63 -6.50 36.92
N GLU A 35 -4.53 -5.89 37.68
CA GLU A 35 -5.89 -5.58 37.22
C GLU A 35 -5.85 -4.50 36.14
N LEU A 36 -5.08 -3.41 36.34
CA LEU A 36 -4.90 -2.42 35.28
C LEU A 36 -4.34 -3.06 34.01
N SER A 37 -3.32 -3.92 34.12
CA SER A 37 -2.73 -4.58 32.94
C SER A 37 -3.75 -5.44 32.20
N LYS A 38 -4.61 -6.16 32.93
CA LYS A 38 -5.67 -7.00 32.36
C LYS A 38 -6.75 -6.16 31.66
N ASP A 39 -7.18 -5.06 32.26
CA ASP A 39 -8.20 -4.19 31.68
C ASP A 39 -7.67 -3.43 30.46
N GLN A 40 -6.43 -2.94 30.53
CA GLN A 40 -5.75 -2.35 29.38
C GLN A 40 -5.64 -3.37 28.23
N LYS A 41 -5.31 -4.63 28.53
CA LYS A 41 -5.27 -5.70 27.52
C LYS A 41 -6.62 -5.87 26.82
N GLY A 42 -7.72 -5.89 27.58
CA GLY A 42 -9.08 -6.00 27.00
C GLY A 42 -9.39 -4.90 25.99
N VAL A 43 -8.97 -3.66 26.28
CA VAL A 43 -9.10 -2.53 25.34
C VAL A 43 -8.24 -2.72 24.10
N ILE A 44 -6.99 -3.17 24.26
CA ILE A 44 -6.05 -3.40 23.15
C ILE A 44 -6.52 -4.54 22.24
N ASP A 45 -6.98 -5.67 22.79
CA ASP A 45 -7.51 -6.80 22.02
C ASP A 45 -8.74 -6.38 21.20
N THR A 46 -9.66 -5.63 21.83
CA THR A 46 -10.84 -5.10 21.16
C THR A 46 -10.47 -4.13 20.03
N LEU A 47 -9.45 -3.30 20.23
CA LEU A 47 -8.93 -2.41 19.19
C LEU A 47 -8.33 -3.23 18.03
N GLU A 48 -7.49 -4.23 18.32
CA GLU A 48 -6.87 -5.09 17.30
C GLU A 48 -7.93 -5.77 16.42
N GLU A 49 -8.98 -6.32 17.03
CA GLU A 49 -10.11 -6.94 16.32
C GLU A 49 -10.82 -5.91 15.41
N LYS A 50 -11.11 -4.72 15.94
CA LYS A 50 -11.76 -3.63 15.19
C LYS A 50 -10.92 -3.13 14.01
N ILE A 51 -9.60 -3.10 14.14
CA ILE A 51 -8.68 -2.72 13.06
C ILE A 51 -8.63 -3.85 12.03
N THR A 52 -8.49 -5.10 12.48
CA THR A 52 -8.38 -6.28 11.59
C THR A 52 -9.62 -6.46 10.72
N ARG A 53 -10.82 -6.25 11.27
CA ARG A 53 -12.10 -6.36 10.56
C ARG A 53 -12.51 -5.11 9.75
N PHE A 54 -11.68 -4.07 9.73
CA PHE A 54 -12.03 -2.85 8.99
C PHE A 54 -11.81 -3.05 7.48
N ASP A 55 -12.89 -2.99 6.69
CA ASP A 55 -12.85 -3.29 5.24
C ASP A 55 -12.39 -2.12 4.36
N GLY A 56 -12.34 -0.91 4.93
CA GLY A 56 -11.94 0.31 4.23
C GLY A 56 -13.03 0.90 3.34
N THR A 57 -12.68 1.99 2.67
CA THR A 57 -13.51 2.73 1.72
C THR A 57 -12.90 2.85 0.33
N ASN A 58 -11.71 2.27 0.14
CA ASN A 58 -10.87 2.46 -1.04
C ASN A 58 -10.44 3.92 -1.27
N ASN A 59 -10.50 4.74 -0.22
CA ASN A 59 -9.89 6.06 -0.14
C ASN A 59 -8.94 6.04 1.05
N ASP A 60 -7.64 6.06 0.77
CA ASP A 60 -6.61 5.86 1.79
C ASP A 60 -6.58 6.98 2.83
N HIS A 61 -6.94 8.21 2.43
CA HIS A 61 -7.01 9.33 3.35
C HIS A 61 -8.17 9.15 4.35
N ASP A 62 -9.36 8.82 3.85
CA ASP A 62 -10.53 8.59 4.70
C ASP A 62 -10.33 7.38 5.61
N ASP A 63 -9.71 6.32 5.09
CA ASP A 63 -9.39 5.11 5.83
C ASP A 63 -8.38 5.39 6.95
N LEU A 64 -7.33 6.20 6.69
CA LEU A 64 -6.42 6.67 7.73
C LEU A 64 -7.17 7.40 8.84
N GLN A 65 -8.01 8.39 8.52
CA GLN A 65 -8.75 9.15 9.53
C GLN A 65 -9.63 8.25 10.40
N LYS A 66 -10.27 7.24 9.80
CA LYS A 66 -11.08 6.26 10.53
C LYS A 66 -10.24 5.38 11.45
N ILE A 67 -9.04 4.98 11.03
CA ILE A 67 -8.08 4.23 11.85
C ILE A 67 -7.59 5.09 13.02
N ILE A 68 -7.17 6.33 12.76
CA ILE A 68 -6.74 7.28 13.81
C ILE A 68 -7.82 7.48 14.87
N LYS A 69 -9.07 7.67 14.45
CA LYS A 69 -10.20 7.80 15.38
C LYS A 69 -10.41 6.56 16.26
N LYS A 70 -10.12 5.35 15.76
CA LYS A 70 -10.18 4.12 16.57
C LYS A 70 -9.04 4.09 17.60
N LEU A 71 -7.83 4.46 17.21
CA LEU A 71 -6.67 4.57 18.11
C LEU A 71 -6.91 5.60 19.22
N GLU A 72 -7.45 6.78 18.89
CA GLU A 72 -7.76 7.84 19.85
C GLU A 72 -8.83 7.41 20.86
N LYS A 73 -9.89 6.74 20.41
CA LYS A 73 -10.92 6.18 21.31
C LYS A 73 -10.35 5.15 22.28
N ALA A 74 -9.48 4.27 21.80
CA ALA A 74 -8.79 3.31 22.67
C ALA A 74 -7.90 4.04 23.67
N ARG A 75 -7.15 5.06 23.23
CA ARG A 75 -6.30 5.88 24.11
C ARG A 75 -7.09 6.53 25.24
N VAL A 76 -8.22 7.16 24.92
CA VAL A 76 -9.11 7.77 25.93
C VAL A 76 -9.61 6.72 26.93
N SER A 77 -9.99 5.53 26.45
CA SER A 77 -10.43 4.43 27.32
C SER A 77 -9.31 3.99 28.28
N ILE A 78 -8.07 3.89 27.78
CA ILE A 78 -6.89 3.56 28.60
C ILE A 78 -6.59 4.67 29.60
N GLN A 79 -6.68 5.95 29.21
CA GLN A 79 -6.46 7.09 30.11
C GLN A 79 -7.42 7.02 31.31
N SER A 80 -8.71 6.78 31.06
CA SER A 80 -9.71 6.63 32.12
C SER A 80 -9.45 5.42 33.02
N LEU A 81 -9.00 4.29 32.46
CA LEU A 81 -8.60 3.13 33.26
C LEU A 81 -7.43 3.49 34.18
N ARG A 82 -6.38 4.12 33.65
CA ARG A 82 -5.20 4.50 34.46
C ARG A 82 -5.59 5.42 35.62
N GLU A 83 -6.42 6.43 35.37
CA GLU A 83 -6.94 7.30 36.42
C GLU A 83 -7.75 6.53 37.48
N SER A 84 -8.60 5.58 37.08
CA SER A 84 -9.37 4.76 38.04
C SER A 84 -8.51 3.84 38.92
N TYR A 85 -7.32 3.51 38.45
CA TYR A 85 -6.33 2.72 39.19
C TYR A 85 -5.26 3.60 39.88
N SER A 86 -5.48 4.92 39.97
CA SER A 86 -4.56 5.90 40.57
C SER A 86 -3.17 5.95 39.90
N GLU A 87 -3.11 5.65 38.60
CA GLU A 87 -1.91 5.66 37.78
C GLU A 87 -1.87 6.91 36.88
N PRO A 88 -0.69 7.46 36.54
CA PRO A 88 -0.60 8.67 35.74
C PRO A 88 -1.29 8.51 34.38
N ARG A 89 -2.27 9.38 34.11
CA ARG A 89 -3.16 9.35 32.94
C ARG A 89 -2.43 9.21 31.59
N ASP A 90 -1.41 10.04 31.39
CA ASP A 90 -0.75 10.23 30.09
C ASP A 90 0.59 9.47 29.98
N GLU A 91 0.91 8.62 30.96
CA GLU A 91 2.15 7.85 30.99
C GLU A 91 1.93 6.35 30.72
N GLY A 92 3.03 5.61 30.62
CA GLY A 92 3.03 4.16 30.46
C GLY A 92 3.14 3.68 29.01
N GLU A 93 3.61 2.44 28.87
CA GLU A 93 3.89 1.80 27.59
C GLU A 93 2.66 1.78 26.67
N THR A 94 1.48 1.49 27.22
CA THR A 94 0.21 1.43 26.46
C THR A 94 -0.14 2.78 25.81
N ILE A 95 -0.03 3.89 26.57
CA ILE A 95 -0.29 5.23 26.05
C ILE A 95 0.75 5.61 24.99
N SER A 96 2.03 5.35 25.28
CA SER A 96 3.14 5.61 24.35
C SER A 96 2.96 4.82 23.03
N CYS A 97 2.59 3.55 23.12
CA CYS A 97 2.33 2.71 21.94
C CYS A 97 1.19 3.27 21.08
N LEU A 98 0.06 3.66 21.68
CA LEU A 98 -1.08 4.21 20.93
C LEU A 98 -0.74 5.56 20.28
N ASN A 99 0.03 6.41 20.95
CA ASN A 99 0.53 7.66 20.37
C ASN A 99 1.47 7.40 19.19
N ASN A 100 2.41 6.45 19.35
CA ASN A 100 3.32 6.06 18.28
C ASN A 100 2.57 5.46 17.09
N LEU A 101 1.56 4.63 17.33
CA LEU A 101 0.71 4.09 16.26
C LEU A 101 0.01 5.19 15.47
N ARG A 102 -0.54 6.22 16.14
CA ARG A 102 -1.16 7.37 15.47
C ARG A 102 -0.15 8.14 14.61
N ASN A 103 1.01 8.45 15.17
CA ASN A 103 2.05 9.21 14.49
C ASN A 103 2.64 8.42 13.32
N HIS A 104 2.94 7.13 13.51
CA HIS A 104 3.50 6.26 12.47
C HIS A 104 2.49 5.97 11.36
N SER A 105 1.19 5.85 11.67
CA SER A 105 0.14 5.70 10.65
C SER A 105 0.07 6.92 9.74
N THR A 106 0.16 8.12 10.33
CA THR A 106 0.19 9.39 9.58
C THR A 106 1.48 9.49 8.76
N GLY A 107 2.63 9.24 9.38
CA GLY A 107 3.93 9.26 8.71
C GLY A 107 4.04 8.25 7.57
N PHE A 108 3.39 7.08 7.68
CA PHE A 108 3.32 6.10 6.59
C PHE A 108 2.49 6.60 5.42
N PHE A 109 1.32 7.20 5.68
CA PHE A 109 0.53 7.84 4.63
C PHE A 109 1.33 8.94 3.93
N ASP A 110 1.96 9.84 4.68
CA ASP A 110 2.77 10.93 4.13
C ASP A 110 3.97 10.39 3.34
N LYS A 111 4.57 9.28 3.78
CA LYS A 111 5.64 8.61 3.07
C LYS A 111 5.18 8.08 1.71
N LEU A 112 4.00 7.47 1.64
CA LEU A 112 3.45 6.98 0.38
C LEU A 112 2.94 8.12 -0.51
N ALA A 113 2.43 9.20 0.07
CA ALA A 113 1.98 10.40 -0.66
C ALA A 113 3.15 11.13 -1.33
N SER A 114 4.30 11.20 -0.66
CA SER A 114 5.53 11.79 -1.18
C SER A 114 6.39 10.82 -2.00
N PHE A 115 6.00 9.55 -2.08
CA PHE A 115 6.74 8.55 -2.85
C PHE A 115 6.58 8.82 -4.35
N LYS A 116 7.70 8.76 -5.10
CA LYS A 116 7.71 9.08 -6.54
C LYS A 116 6.82 8.17 -7.40
N PHE A 117 6.42 7.02 -6.86
CA PHE A 117 5.44 6.12 -7.48
C PHE A 117 4.14 6.14 -6.67
N LYS A 118 2.99 6.39 -7.30
CA LYS A 118 1.70 6.48 -6.59
C LYS A 118 1.31 5.11 -6.01
N LEU A 119 1.48 4.91 -4.70
CA LEU A 119 1.03 3.68 -4.01
C LEU A 119 -0.34 3.86 -3.33
N LEU A 120 -0.75 5.10 -3.08
CA LEU A 120 -2.05 5.42 -2.51
C LEU A 120 -3.19 5.15 -3.51
N ASP A 121 -4.32 4.73 -2.96
CA ASP A 121 -5.58 4.36 -3.60
C ASP A 121 -5.47 3.20 -4.60
N LYS A 122 -4.31 2.51 -4.62
CA LYS A 122 -4.14 1.31 -5.43
C LYS A 122 -4.80 0.11 -4.75
N SER A 123 -5.90 -0.35 -5.32
CA SER A 123 -6.55 -1.61 -4.93
C SER A 123 -5.59 -2.77 -5.06
N TYR A 124 -5.50 -3.65 -4.07
CA TYR A 124 -4.68 -4.84 -4.18
C TYR A 124 -5.32 -5.88 -5.11
N SER A 125 -4.52 -6.48 -5.97
CA SER A 125 -4.88 -7.68 -6.71
C SER A 125 -3.84 -8.76 -6.53
N GLU A 126 -4.25 -10.02 -6.67
CA GLU A 126 -3.35 -11.18 -6.58
C GLU A 126 -2.68 -11.41 -7.94
N THR A 127 -1.80 -10.49 -8.33
CA THR A 127 -0.96 -10.59 -9.54
C THR A 127 0.51 -10.30 -9.19
N PRO A 128 1.47 -10.74 -10.04
CA PRO A 128 2.89 -10.48 -9.78
C PRO A 128 3.23 -9.00 -9.55
N GLU A 129 2.63 -8.10 -10.33
CA GLU A 129 2.79 -6.64 -10.19
C GLU A 129 2.42 -6.16 -8.78
N TYR A 130 1.19 -6.47 -8.34
CA TYR A 130 0.65 -5.98 -7.09
C TYR A 130 1.29 -6.65 -5.86
N ILE A 131 1.86 -7.84 -6.00
CA ILE A 131 2.71 -8.44 -4.96
C ILE A 131 3.96 -7.58 -4.73
N VAL A 132 4.63 -7.12 -5.79
CA VAL A 132 5.81 -6.24 -5.65
C VAL A 132 5.40 -4.92 -4.99
N TYR A 133 4.27 -4.33 -5.39
CA TYR A 133 3.77 -3.10 -4.78
C TYR A 133 3.44 -3.27 -3.29
N TYR A 134 2.82 -4.40 -2.93
CA TYR A 134 2.53 -4.73 -1.55
C TYR A 134 3.81 -4.80 -0.71
N HIS A 135 4.81 -5.56 -1.15
CA HIS A 135 6.07 -5.69 -0.39
C HIS A 135 6.88 -4.40 -0.35
N ALA A 136 6.82 -3.57 -1.39
CA ALA A 136 7.41 -2.23 -1.36
C ALA A 136 6.74 -1.35 -0.29
N ALA A 137 5.40 -1.39 -0.19
CA ALA A 137 4.67 -0.66 0.84
C ALA A 137 4.97 -1.20 2.25
N VAL A 138 5.11 -2.52 2.43
CA VAL A 138 5.54 -3.13 3.70
C VAL A 138 6.94 -2.62 4.10
N TYR A 139 7.91 -2.69 3.19
CA TYR A 139 9.26 -2.18 3.43
C TYR A 139 9.25 -0.71 3.88
N LEU A 140 8.54 0.17 3.15
CA LEU A 140 8.44 1.59 3.50
C LEU A 140 7.77 1.81 4.86
N GLY A 141 6.74 1.02 5.19
CA GLY A 141 6.02 1.11 6.45
C GLY A 141 6.83 0.58 7.64
N ASP A 142 7.56 -0.52 7.49
CA ASP A 142 8.39 -1.08 8.56
C ASP A 142 9.49 -0.12 9.00
N GLU A 143 10.06 0.62 8.05
CA GLU A 143 11.06 1.66 8.32
C GLU A 143 10.51 2.86 9.12
N ILE A 144 9.19 2.96 9.28
CA ILE A 144 8.50 3.99 10.08
C ILE A 144 7.99 3.38 11.39
N PHE A 145 7.35 2.21 11.34
CA PHE A 145 6.75 1.58 12.51
C PHE A 145 7.78 0.94 13.44
N THR A 146 8.95 0.58 12.90
CA THR A 146 10.00 -0.10 13.64
C THR A 146 11.39 0.40 13.19
N PRO A 147 11.70 1.69 13.34
CA PRO A 147 12.97 2.23 12.86
C PRO A 147 14.14 1.50 13.53
N LYS A 148 15.12 1.03 12.75
CA LYS A 148 16.35 0.47 13.33
C LYS A 148 17.36 1.59 13.58
N PRO A 149 17.96 1.67 14.78
CA PRO A 149 19.01 2.64 15.04
C PRO A 149 20.25 2.33 14.20
N GLY A 150 21.02 3.36 13.84
CA GLY A 150 22.29 3.21 13.13
C GLY A 150 22.17 2.89 11.63
N ILE A 151 20.97 3.01 11.03
CA ILE A 151 20.82 2.98 9.58
C ILE A 151 21.31 4.30 8.98
N ASP A 152 22.16 4.20 7.95
CA ASP A 152 22.53 5.36 7.12
C ASP A 152 21.31 5.85 6.32
N ILE A 153 20.89 7.10 6.61
CA ILE A 153 19.73 7.74 5.99
C ILE A 153 19.94 7.95 4.48
N SER A 154 21.17 8.25 4.04
CA SER A 154 21.51 8.41 2.63
C SER A 154 21.37 7.08 1.88
N ILE A 155 21.88 5.99 2.44
CA ILE A 155 21.72 4.65 1.86
C ILE A 155 20.24 4.29 1.75
N ARG A 156 19.47 4.53 2.83
CA ARG A 156 18.03 4.25 2.83
C ARG A 156 17.30 5.05 1.74
N ASN A 157 17.54 6.36 1.64
CA ASN A 157 16.92 7.19 0.62
C ASN A 157 17.29 6.73 -0.81
N GLN A 158 18.55 6.32 -1.04
CA GLN A 158 18.97 5.76 -2.32
C GLN A 158 18.23 4.45 -2.65
N LYS A 159 18.05 3.57 -1.67
CA LYS A 159 17.28 2.32 -1.86
C LYS A 159 15.83 2.63 -2.21
N GLU A 160 15.17 3.49 -1.45
CA GLU A 160 13.79 3.90 -1.69
C GLU A 160 13.61 4.56 -3.07
N ASP A 161 14.59 5.36 -3.52
CA ASP A 161 14.61 5.93 -4.87
C ASP A 161 14.68 4.87 -5.97
N GLN A 162 15.49 3.82 -5.78
CA GLN A 162 15.55 2.71 -6.72
C GLN A 162 14.27 1.86 -6.68
N VAL A 163 13.67 1.65 -5.50
CA VAL A 163 12.35 1.01 -5.41
C VAL A 163 11.35 1.79 -6.26
N ALA A 164 11.25 3.12 -6.11
CA ALA A 164 10.31 3.92 -6.90
C ALA A 164 10.51 3.76 -8.41
N LYS A 165 11.77 3.85 -8.89
CA LYS A 165 12.11 3.64 -10.30
C LYS A 165 11.70 2.26 -10.80
N ARG A 166 11.92 1.23 -9.98
CA ARG A 166 11.58 -0.16 -10.34
C ARG A 166 10.08 -0.42 -10.32
N LEU A 167 9.33 0.20 -9.41
CA LEU A 167 7.86 0.14 -9.44
C LEU A 167 7.28 0.82 -10.68
N GLN A 168 7.84 1.98 -11.06
CA GLN A 168 7.46 2.69 -12.28
C GLN A 168 7.73 1.82 -13.51
N SER A 169 8.94 1.30 -13.65
CA SER A 169 9.30 0.38 -14.74
C SER A 169 8.39 -0.85 -14.79
N LEU A 170 8.05 -1.44 -13.65
CA LEU A 170 7.12 -2.57 -13.59
C LEU A 170 5.74 -2.21 -14.12
N SER A 171 5.22 -1.03 -13.75
CA SER A 171 3.91 -0.54 -14.20
C SER A 171 3.83 -0.32 -15.72
N GLU A 172 4.97 0.00 -16.34
CA GLU A 172 5.09 0.22 -17.78
C GLU A 172 5.28 -1.11 -18.54
N LEU A 173 5.95 -2.08 -17.91
CA LEU A 173 6.25 -3.38 -18.49
C LEU A 173 5.07 -4.35 -18.45
N ILE A 174 4.19 -4.26 -17.45
CA ILE A 174 3.05 -5.16 -17.30
C ILE A 174 1.80 -4.54 -17.94
N LYS A 175 1.20 -5.29 -18.87
CA LYS A 175 -0.09 -4.94 -19.48
C LYS A 175 -1.21 -5.79 -18.89
N SER A 176 -2.40 -5.21 -18.83
CA SER A 176 -3.59 -5.87 -18.25
C SER A 176 -4.02 -7.15 -18.97
N ASN A 177 -3.62 -7.33 -20.23
CA ASN A 177 -3.93 -8.51 -21.04
C ASN A 177 -2.88 -9.64 -20.91
N TYR A 178 -1.80 -9.43 -20.15
CA TYR A 178 -0.77 -10.44 -19.97
C TYR A 178 -1.22 -11.56 -19.03
N ASN A 179 -0.87 -12.79 -19.41
CA ASN A 179 -1.10 -13.97 -18.59
C ASN A 179 -0.12 -14.02 -17.40
N LEU A 180 -0.31 -15.03 -16.53
CA LEU A 180 0.51 -15.19 -15.33
C LEU A 180 2.00 -15.31 -15.65
N GLU A 181 2.39 -16.14 -16.62
CA GLU A 181 3.79 -16.37 -16.97
C GLU A 181 4.47 -15.09 -17.47
N GLU A 182 3.80 -14.35 -18.34
CA GLU A 182 4.30 -13.08 -18.88
C GLU A 182 4.50 -12.02 -17.78
N GLN A 183 3.54 -11.92 -16.84
CA GLN A 183 3.67 -11.01 -15.70
C GLN A 183 4.74 -11.49 -14.71
N ARG A 184 4.85 -12.80 -14.49
CA ARG A 184 5.83 -13.41 -13.60
C ARG A 184 7.24 -13.12 -14.08
N GLU A 185 7.53 -13.37 -15.35
CA GLU A 185 8.84 -13.12 -15.96
C GLU A 185 9.28 -11.66 -15.74
N ARG A 186 8.40 -10.70 -16.05
CA ARG A 186 8.68 -9.26 -15.93
C ARG A 186 8.87 -8.83 -14.48
N ALA A 187 8.00 -9.29 -13.57
CA ALA A 187 8.12 -8.97 -12.15
C ALA A 187 9.41 -9.53 -11.56
N LEU A 188 9.79 -10.76 -11.93
CA LEU A 188 11.05 -11.36 -11.50
C LEU A 188 12.27 -10.63 -12.08
N GLN A 189 12.22 -10.16 -13.33
CA GLN A 189 13.28 -9.33 -13.90
C GLN A 189 13.43 -8.02 -13.12
N VAL A 190 12.33 -7.32 -12.80
CA VAL A 190 12.37 -6.09 -12.01
C VAL A 190 12.95 -6.32 -10.61
N LEU A 191 12.61 -7.44 -9.96
CA LEU A 191 13.21 -7.81 -8.67
C LEU A 191 14.72 -8.10 -8.79
N SER A 192 15.15 -8.74 -9.88
CA SER A 192 16.57 -8.99 -10.15
C SER A 192 17.34 -7.69 -10.35
N ASP A 193 16.77 -6.77 -11.11
CA ASP A 193 17.33 -5.45 -11.32
C ASP A 193 17.42 -4.66 -10.01
N LEU A 194 16.38 -4.73 -9.17
CA LEU A 194 16.36 -4.08 -7.86
C LEU A 194 17.45 -4.66 -6.93
N ALA A 195 17.71 -5.97 -6.98
CA ALA A 195 18.83 -6.59 -6.27
C ALA A 195 20.19 -6.09 -6.77
N ALA A 196 20.34 -5.93 -8.09
CA ALA A 196 21.57 -5.37 -8.66
C ALA A 196 21.77 -3.90 -8.25
N ASP A 197 20.72 -3.10 -8.20
CA ASP A 197 20.78 -1.71 -7.75
C ASP A 197 21.16 -1.60 -6.27
N ASN A 198 20.57 -2.44 -5.42
CA ASN A 198 20.91 -2.49 -3.99
C ASN A 198 22.37 -2.87 -3.76
N LYS A 199 22.90 -3.85 -4.48
CA LYS A 199 24.32 -4.22 -4.42
C LYS A 199 25.24 -3.05 -4.81
N LYS A 200 24.86 -2.25 -5.81
CA LYS A 200 25.63 -1.06 -6.21
C LYS A 200 25.61 0.02 -5.14
N ILE A 201 24.46 0.24 -4.48
CA ILE A 201 24.34 1.21 -3.39
C ILE A 201 25.26 0.83 -2.23
N ILE A 202 25.21 -0.43 -1.79
CA ILE A 202 26.03 -0.91 -0.65
C ILE A 202 27.52 -0.89 -0.99
N LYS A 203 27.92 -1.34 -2.20
CA LYS A 203 29.33 -1.34 -2.63
C LYS A 203 29.92 0.06 -2.83
N LYS A 204 29.11 1.06 -3.18
CA LYS A 204 29.60 2.44 -3.37
C LYS A 204 30.04 3.09 -2.04
N ASP A 205 29.56 2.57 -0.92
CA ASP A 205 29.90 3.02 0.43
C ASP A 205 31.14 2.31 1.01
N GLU A 206 31.47 1.12 0.47
CA GLU A 206 32.75 0.44 0.67
C GLU A 206 33.80 0.98 -0.31
N SER A 207 34.46 2.09 -0.02
CA SER A 207 35.48 2.62 -0.93
C SER A 207 36.63 1.62 -1.17
N SER A 208 36.83 1.29 -2.46
CA SER A 208 37.95 0.61 -3.12
C SER A 208 38.11 -0.91 -2.92
N LEU A 209 37.75 -1.69 -3.95
CA LEU A 209 38.58 -2.75 -4.57
C LEU A 209 37.91 -3.21 -5.90
N PRO A 210 38.68 -3.48 -6.97
CA PRO A 210 38.13 -3.79 -8.29
C PRO A 210 37.65 -5.24 -8.33
N SER A 211 36.34 -5.47 -8.43
CA SER A 211 35.80 -6.82 -8.60
C SER A 211 35.66 -7.17 -10.08
N PHE A 212 36.69 -7.80 -10.65
CA PHE A 212 36.52 -8.70 -11.79
C PHE A 212 35.86 -9.99 -11.29
N SER A 213 34.73 -10.40 -11.91
CA SER A 213 34.51 -11.81 -12.29
C SER A 213 33.28 -11.94 -13.18
N LEU A 214 33.55 -12.42 -14.39
CA LEU A 214 32.65 -13.18 -15.26
C LEU A 214 32.05 -14.37 -14.50
N PHE A 215 30.77 -14.68 -14.69
CA PHE A 215 30.31 -16.07 -14.64
C PHE A 215 29.09 -16.26 -15.55
N TRP A 216 29.37 -16.78 -16.74
CA TRP A 216 28.43 -17.58 -17.53
C TRP A 216 28.59 -19.02 -17.06
N GLY A 217 27.49 -19.68 -16.68
CA GLY A 217 27.51 -21.09 -16.29
C GLY A 217 26.24 -21.49 -15.56
N ALA A 218 25.34 -22.17 -16.27
CA ALA A 218 24.14 -22.75 -15.70
C ALA A 218 24.50 -23.79 -14.62
N SER A 219 23.97 -23.61 -13.42
CA SER A 219 23.89 -24.64 -12.39
C SER A 219 22.55 -24.52 -11.68
N ILE A 220 21.75 -25.58 -11.76
CA ILE A 220 20.46 -25.70 -11.08
C ILE A 220 20.77 -25.94 -9.60
N VAL A 221 20.82 -24.85 -8.84
CA VAL A 221 20.96 -24.85 -7.38
C VAL A 221 19.68 -24.23 -6.83
N ALA A 222 19.10 -24.84 -5.78
CA ALA A 222 17.92 -24.33 -5.05
C ALA A 222 18.00 -22.78 -4.95
N PRO A 223 16.92 -22.04 -5.26
CA PRO A 223 17.05 -20.66 -5.70
C PRO A 223 17.78 -19.87 -4.62
N ALA A 224 19.04 -19.56 -4.88
CA ALA A 224 19.79 -18.63 -4.06
C ALA A 224 18.90 -17.40 -3.90
N GLU A 225 18.66 -17.01 -2.66
CA GLU A 225 17.90 -15.82 -2.37
C GLU A 225 18.44 -14.67 -3.24
N LEU A 226 17.52 -13.95 -3.89
CA LEU A 226 17.90 -12.90 -4.84
C LEU A 226 18.61 -11.76 -4.11
N PHE A 227 18.16 -11.52 -2.88
CA PHE A 227 18.71 -10.60 -1.90
C PHE A 227 19.36 -11.41 -0.76
N SER A 228 20.44 -10.90 -0.17
CA SER A 228 21.09 -11.59 0.95
C SER A 228 20.46 -11.18 2.29
N ALA A 229 20.48 -12.06 3.29
CA ALA A 229 20.03 -11.74 4.65
C ALA A 229 20.74 -10.51 5.28
N ARG A 230 21.96 -10.19 4.81
CA ARG A 230 22.70 -8.99 5.25
C ARG A 230 22.10 -7.68 4.75
N GLU A 231 21.20 -7.73 3.76
CA GLU A 231 20.50 -6.57 3.23
C GLU A 231 19.31 -6.15 4.11
N GLY A 232 19.06 -6.90 5.19
CA GLY A 232 18.04 -6.60 6.19
C GLY A 232 16.63 -6.61 5.60
N ARG A 233 15.75 -5.72 6.10
CA ARG A 233 14.34 -5.67 5.70
C ARG A 233 14.11 -5.50 4.22
N PHE A 234 14.99 -4.75 3.57
CA PHE A 234 14.94 -4.58 2.13
C PHE A 234 15.07 -5.96 1.44
N GLY A 235 16.07 -6.74 1.82
CA GLY A 235 16.25 -8.08 1.26
C GLY A 235 15.15 -9.04 1.66
N ASP A 236 14.70 -9.00 2.92
CA ASP A 236 13.64 -9.85 3.44
C ASP A 236 12.34 -9.67 2.64
N GLU A 237 11.86 -8.43 2.48
CA GLU A 237 10.58 -8.14 1.82
C GLU A 237 10.62 -8.48 0.32
N PHE A 238 11.70 -8.14 -0.39
CA PHE A 238 11.78 -8.43 -1.82
C PHE A 238 12.10 -9.90 -2.12
N ASN A 239 12.72 -10.64 -1.18
CA ASN A 239 12.78 -12.10 -1.25
C ASN A 239 11.40 -12.73 -1.03
N MET A 240 10.58 -12.21 -0.10
CA MET A 240 9.21 -12.67 0.08
C MET A 240 8.38 -12.46 -1.19
N ALA A 241 8.49 -11.30 -1.84
CA ALA A 241 7.87 -11.03 -3.13
C ALA A 241 8.31 -12.05 -4.20
N ASN A 242 9.62 -12.25 -4.36
CA ASN A 242 10.20 -13.22 -5.29
C ASN A 242 9.67 -14.65 -5.06
N ARG A 243 9.65 -15.12 -3.80
CA ARG A 243 9.13 -16.45 -3.46
C ARG A 243 7.64 -16.57 -3.77
N ARG A 244 6.83 -15.57 -3.41
CA ARG A 244 5.38 -15.58 -3.64
C ARG A 244 5.05 -15.58 -5.13
N ILE A 245 5.78 -14.81 -5.93
CA ILE A 245 5.61 -14.73 -7.39
C ILE A 245 6.00 -16.05 -8.07
N LYS A 246 7.12 -16.68 -7.66
CA LYS A 246 7.54 -17.99 -8.18
C LYS A 246 6.55 -19.11 -7.83
N ALA A 247 5.95 -19.05 -6.64
CA ALA A 247 4.99 -20.04 -6.17
C ALA A 247 3.55 -19.77 -6.64
N MET A 248 3.28 -18.65 -7.31
CA MET A 248 1.93 -18.28 -7.76
C MET A 248 1.43 -19.23 -8.84
N THR A 249 0.23 -19.75 -8.63
CA THR A 249 -0.49 -20.61 -9.58
C THR A 249 -1.59 -19.86 -10.31
N GLU A 250 -2.06 -20.38 -11.44
CA GLU A 250 -3.19 -19.81 -12.21
C GLU A 250 -4.47 -19.68 -11.38
N LYS A 251 -4.68 -20.55 -10.38
CA LYS A 251 -5.84 -20.47 -9.47
C LYS A 251 -5.77 -19.26 -8.55
N GLN A 252 -4.57 -18.80 -8.22
CA GLN A 252 -4.34 -17.64 -7.37
C GLN A 252 -4.31 -16.35 -8.18
N PHE A 253 -3.86 -16.43 -9.44
CA PHE A 253 -3.77 -15.30 -10.34
C PHE A 253 -5.15 -14.70 -10.62
N LYS A 254 -5.33 -13.44 -10.22
CA LYS A 254 -6.58 -12.69 -10.41
C LYS A 254 -6.29 -11.42 -11.19
N PRO A 255 -6.14 -11.49 -12.53
CA PRO A 255 -5.96 -10.29 -13.33
C PRO A 255 -7.19 -9.40 -13.17
N SER A 256 -6.98 -8.10 -13.03
CA SER A 256 -8.07 -7.14 -13.00
C SER A 256 -8.79 -7.22 -14.34
N VAL A 257 -10.01 -7.79 -14.35
CA VAL A 257 -10.87 -7.76 -15.53
C VAL A 257 -11.13 -6.28 -15.83
N ILE A 258 -10.74 -5.86 -17.03
CA ILE A 258 -10.99 -4.52 -17.55
C ILE A 258 -12.46 -4.18 -17.27
N GLN A 259 -12.71 -3.13 -16.48
CA GLN A 259 -14.01 -2.47 -16.52
C GLN A 259 -14.20 -2.06 -17.97
N GLN A 260 -15.00 -2.83 -18.71
CA GLN A 260 -15.43 -2.41 -20.03
C GLN A 260 -16.04 -1.04 -19.85
N VAL A 261 -15.38 -0.03 -20.41
CA VAL A 261 -16.01 1.25 -20.66
C VAL A 261 -17.24 0.91 -21.48
N GLU A 262 -18.42 0.99 -20.87
CA GLU A 262 -19.68 0.99 -21.60
C GLU A 262 -19.55 2.10 -22.65
N LYS A 263 -19.28 1.71 -23.90
CA LYS A 263 -19.52 2.58 -25.03
C LYS A 263 -21.01 2.87 -24.97
N LYS A 264 -21.36 4.10 -24.55
CA LYS A 264 -22.66 4.70 -24.83
C LYS A 264 -23.03 4.35 -26.28
N PRO A 265 -24.18 3.71 -26.54
CA PRO A 265 -24.60 3.49 -27.91
C PRO A 265 -24.79 4.85 -28.57
N GLU A 266 -24.03 5.10 -29.64
CA GLU A 266 -24.30 6.17 -30.59
C GLU A 266 -25.72 5.97 -31.12
N LEU A 267 -26.60 6.90 -30.79
CA LEU A 267 -27.89 7.07 -31.45
C LEU A 267 -27.60 7.30 -32.94
N LYS A 268 -27.87 6.28 -33.76
CA LYS A 268 -28.03 6.44 -35.20
C LYS A 268 -29.15 7.44 -35.42
N GLN A 269 -28.81 8.63 -35.91
CA GLN A 269 -29.79 9.47 -36.60
C GLN A 269 -30.16 8.76 -37.89
N GLU A 270 -31.29 8.06 -37.88
CA GLU A 270 -31.94 7.59 -39.09
C GLU A 270 -32.41 8.79 -39.91
N GLY A 271 -32.03 8.78 -41.18
CA GLY A 271 -32.31 9.86 -42.12
C GLY A 271 -33.80 9.98 -42.42
N ILE A 272 -34.30 11.20 -42.33
CA ILE A 272 -35.58 11.57 -42.93
C ILE A 272 -35.33 11.79 -44.43
N LYS A 273 -35.88 10.86 -45.22
CA LYS A 273 -35.98 10.96 -46.68
C LYS A 273 -36.88 12.13 -47.06
N LYS A 274 -36.42 12.93 -48.03
CA LYS A 274 -37.26 13.78 -48.87
C LYS A 274 -38.19 12.91 -49.73
N SER A 275 -39.43 13.36 -49.89
CA SER A 275 -40.22 13.16 -51.10
C SER A 275 -40.97 14.45 -51.40
N ASP A 276 -40.64 15.04 -52.55
CA ASP A 276 -41.42 16.05 -53.28
C ASP A 276 -42.82 15.46 -53.61
N GLN A 277 -43.90 16.14 -54.00
CA GLN A 277 -44.20 17.37 -54.75
C GLN A 277 -45.76 17.47 -54.72
N GLU A 278 -46.45 18.61 -54.70
CA GLU A 278 -46.97 19.35 -55.88
C GLU A 278 -48.01 20.42 -55.43
N HIS A 279 -48.02 21.56 -56.15
CA HIS A 279 -49.14 22.42 -56.64
C HIS A 279 -50.33 22.77 -55.69
N ASP A 280 -50.91 23.98 -55.66
CA ASP A 280 -51.02 25.13 -56.58
C ASP A 280 -51.54 26.37 -55.79
N GLU A 281 -51.28 27.58 -56.34
CA GLU A 281 -52.13 28.80 -56.43
C GLU A 281 -52.98 29.24 -55.18
N ASP A 282 -53.07 30.48 -54.72
CA ASP A 282 -53.08 31.78 -55.39
C ASP A 282 -53.11 32.93 -54.35
N GLU A 283 -52.72 34.11 -54.85
CA GLU A 283 -53.22 35.46 -54.55
C GLU A 283 -53.12 36.16 -53.16
N GLU A 284 -52.45 37.31 -53.27
CA GLU A 284 -52.87 38.64 -52.80
C GLU A 284 -52.61 39.14 -51.37
N ASN A 285 -51.85 40.24 -51.41
CA ASN A 285 -52.11 41.53 -50.77
C ASN A 285 -51.48 41.88 -49.41
N SER A 286 -50.55 42.83 -49.52
CA SER A 286 -50.62 44.16 -48.89
C SER A 286 -49.89 44.38 -47.57
N SER A 287 -49.04 45.41 -47.64
CA SER A 287 -48.70 46.37 -46.58
C SER A 287 -47.58 46.03 -45.57
N GLN A 288 -46.36 46.41 -45.93
CA GLN A 288 -45.51 47.25 -45.05
C GLN A 288 -46.04 48.71 -45.06
N PRO A 289 -45.55 49.68 -44.25
CA PRO A 289 -44.58 49.63 -43.14
C PRO A 289 -45.08 50.40 -41.88
N ALA A 290 -44.27 50.47 -40.81
CA ALA A 290 -43.86 51.75 -40.22
C ALA A 290 -43.05 51.60 -38.90
N HIS A 291 -41.84 52.14 -38.96
CA HIS A 291 -41.16 52.99 -37.97
C HIS A 291 -40.80 52.48 -36.57
N THR A 292 -39.50 52.21 -36.45
CA THR A 292 -38.52 52.79 -35.51
C THR A 292 -39.02 53.93 -34.61
N MET A 293 -38.90 53.74 -33.29
CA MET A 293 -37.99 54.48 -32.40
C MET A 293 -37.51 53.55 -31.29
#